data_AF-A0A2G5SZH4-F1
#
_entry.id   AF-A0A2G5SZH4-F1
#
_cell.length_a   1.000
_cell.length_b   1.000
_cell.length_c   1.000
_cell.angle_alpha   90.00
_cell.angle_beta   90.00
_cell.angle_gamma   90.00
#
_symmetry.space_group_name_H-M   'P 1'
#
loop_
_entity.id
_entity.type
_entity.pdbx_description
1 polymer ?
#
loop_
_entity_poly.entity_id
_entity_poly.type
_entity_poly.pdbx_seq_one_letter_code
_entity_poly.pdbx_strand_id
1 'polypeptide(L)'
;MKFRGILLHINEHYVTFLDCEKQREIQLRNTYEKVVNIAIGKVYIFRDKRMVPQIPNNMEKLVEVEEINGDVFLKTFVLTPTAEVQDATVFATPRVSERVCNRYRECVWSPQIGMVHDPRNLVDDIRGYNPGEYALVWVKYRHGREEVFRVCEGIRRDEYTGPDRISPWHKEENGVDIYHERAMEIKEIASRNGLVPIERRTIFSPSIYVAKKVLNPLYNPDKLESPKYCDIMYNIELGIIRCVQGAGTLGCWYQHGVKDQRLNVNRVSRIESKESVRRVARGQNYRNKPTFVSVKAALLQRITSPIRALDDGKEVELPVSFRFDRKMFEEEEDHSRPRDERRIKANVHFWDEVIGKVDIPHRESLQIVQNADHIRDETRRRTIIVKVYVKLVDNYIERAQMVKDPMVAFFKVHHVRGFYNKRNRMIQNVLNFN
;
A
#
# COMPACT_ATOMS: atom_id res chain seq x y z
N MET A 1 -7.68 20.18 3.82
CA MET A 1 -8.33 19.08 3.08
C MET A 1 -9.72 19.48 2.59
N LYS A 2 -9.94 19.46 1.27
CA LYS A 2 -11.25 19.18 0.67
C LYS A 2 -11.17 17.71 0.25
N PHE A 3 -11.93 16.82 0.88
CA PHE A 3 -12.14 15.49 0.32
C PHE A 3 -13.62 15.29 0.08
N ARG A 4 -13.95 14.39 -0.85
CA ARG A 4 -15.29 14.06 -1.27
C ARG A 4 -15.45 12.55 -1.21
N GLY A 5 -16.62 12.06 -0.80
CA GLY A 5 -16.91 10.64 -0.90
C GLY A 5 -18.31 10.27 -0.41
N ILE A 6 -18.70 9.03 -0.71
CA ILE A 6 -19.96 8.43 -0.27
C ILE A 6 -19.79 7.93 1.17
N LEU A 7 -20.67 8.32 2.09
CA LEU A 7 -20.61 7.85 3.47
C LEU A 7 -20.96 6.35 3.54
N LEU A 8 -20.04 5.51 4.03
CA LEU A 8 -20.22 4.07 4.16
C LEU A 8 -20.45 3.62 5.60
N HIS A 9 -19.94 4.35 6.58
CA HIS A 9 -20.06 3.95 7.99
C HIS A 9 -19.93 5.14 8.92
N ILE A 10 -20.65 5.10 10.04
CA ILE A 10 -20.57 6.10 11.09
C ILE A 10 -20.71 5.45 12.47
N ASN A 11 -19.85 5.87 13.40
CA ASN A 11 -20.06 5.63 14.82
C ASN A 11 -19.58 6.83 15.64
N GLU A 12 -19.66 6.72 16.97
CA GLU A 12 -19.26 7.74 17.94
C GLU A 12 -17.79 8.18 17.87
N HIS A 13 -16.92 7.43 17.18
CA HIS A 13 -15.49 7.73 17.08
C HIS A 13 -15.04 8.14 15.69
N TYR A 14 -15.65 7.60 14.64
CA TYR A 14 -15.24 7.81 13.25
C TYR A 14 -16.39 7.74 12.25
N VAL A 15 -16.14 8.33 11.08
CA VAL A 15 -16.93 8.25 9.86
C VAL A 15 -16.03 7.73 8.75
N THR A 16 -16.55 6.84 7.90
CA THR A 16 -15.82 6.25 6.79
C THR A 16 -16.51 6.61 5.48
N PHE A 17 -15.72 7.10 4.51
CA PHE A 17 -16.19 7.44 3.18
C PHE A 17 -15.51 6.60 2.12
N LEU A 18 -16.19 6.34 1.02
CA LEU A 18 -15.61 5.85 -0.22
C LEU A 18 -15.29 7.03 -1.14
N ASP A 19 -14.01 7.19 -1.49
CA ASP A 19 -13.55 8.11 -2.53
C ASP A 19 -13.52 7.35 -3.86
N CYS A 20 -14.54 7.55 -4.71
CA CYS A 20 -14.65 6.87 -6.01
C CYS A 20 -13.58 7.31 -7.01
N GLU A 21 -12.99 8.49 -6.84
CA GLU A 21 -11.89 8.94 -7.72
C GLU A 21 -10.62 8.16 -7.41
N LYS A 22 -10.35 7.92 -6.12
CA LYS A 22 -9.15 7.22 -5.65
C LYS A 22 -9.36 5.73 -5.36
N GLN A 23 -10.58 5.22 -5.53
CA GLN A 23 -10.98 3.84 -5.25
C GLN A 23 -10.53 3.36 -3.86
N ARG A 24 -10.78 4.18 -2.83
CA ARG A 24 -10.33 3.87 -1.47
C ARG A 24 -11.22 4.42 -0.38
N GLU A 25 -11.13 3.79 0.79
CA GLU A 25 -11.76 4.29 2.00
C GLU A 25 -10.98 5.46 2.60
N ILE A 26 -11.72 6.43 3.13
CA ILE A 26 -11.20 7.54 3.91
C ILE A 26 -11.92 7.53 5.25
N GLN A 27 -11.21 7.15 6.30
CA GLN A 27 -11.73 7.19 7.67
C GLN A 27 -11.30 8.47 8.38
N LEU A 28 -12.24 9.10 9.07
CA LEU A 28 -12.00 10.34 9.80
C LEU A 28 -12.64 10.28 11.17
N ARG A 29 -11.97 10.90 12.15
CA ARG A 29 -12.56 11.05 13.48
C ARG A 29 -13.89 11.79 13.40
N ASN A 30 -14.92 11.18 13.98
CA ASN A 30 -16.22 11.79 14.15
C ASN A 30 -16.07 12.99 15.10
N THR A 31 -16.44 14.17 14.63
CA THR A 31 -16.39 15.43 15.40
C THR A 31 -17.77 16.02 15.64
N TYR A 32 -18.83 15.26 15.39
CA TYR A 32 -20.19 15.68 15.61
C TYR A 32 -20.67 15.20 16.99
N GLU A 33 -20.92 16.16 17.89
CA GLU A 33 -21.53 15.90 19.22
C GLU A 33 -23.05 15.68 19.15
N LYS A 34 -23.68 16.07 18.03
CA LYS A 34 -25.08 15.77 17.71
C LYS A 34 -25.14 15.36 16.24
N VAL A 35 -25.53 14.12 15.97
CA VAL A 35 -25.79 13.59 14.62
C VAL A 35 -27.03 14.31 14.09
N VAL A 36 -26.85 15.42 13.38
CA VAL A 36 -27.96 16.08 12.68
C VAL A 36 -27.71 15.94 11.19
N ASN A 37 -28.52 15.09 10.56
CA ASN A 37 -28.74 14.94 9.11
C ASN A 37 -27.56 14.43 8.27
N ILE A 38 -26.88 13.36 8.71
CA ILE A 38 -25.99 12.58 7.82
C ILE A 38 -26.49 11.16 7.68
N ALA A 39 -26.44 10.62 6.46
CA ALA A 39 -27.01 9.32 6.12
C ALA A 39 -26.01 8.52 5.28
N ILE A 40 -25.93 7.22 5.57
CA ILE A 40 -25.16 6.27 4.76
C ILE A 40 -25.66 6.33 3.31
N GLY A 41 -24.73 6.21 2.36
CA GLY A 41 -24.99 6.31 0.94
C GLY A 41 -25.09 7.73 0.37
N LYS A 42 -25.08 8.77 1.21
CA LYS A 42 -25.03 10.15 0.72
C LYS A 42 -23.60 10.62 0.51
N VAL A 43 -23.42 11.50 -0.47
CA VAL A 43 -22.12 12.11 -0.79
C VAL A 43 -21.89 13.34 0.06
N TYR A 44 -20.69 13.43 0.63
CA TYR A 44 -20.26 14.59 1.39
C TYR A 44 -18.93 15.10 0.89
N ILE A 45 -18.75 16.42 0.97
CA ILE A 45 -17.43 17.04 1.01
C ILE A 45 -17.16 17.43 2.45
N PHE A 46 -15.97 17.09 2.93
CA PHE A 46 -15.49 17.64 4.18
C PHE A 46 -14.64 18.87 3.94
N ARG A 47 -15.04 19.94 4.59
CA ARG A 47 -14.38 21.24 4.53
C ARG A 47 -14.46 21.87 5.91
N ASP A 48 -13.35 22.41 6.40
CA ASP A 48 -13.31 23.19 7.64
C ASP A 48 -13.92 22.46 8.87
N LYS A 49 -13.69 21.14 8.97
CA LYS A 49 -14.23 20.22 9.98
C LYS A 49 -15.73 19.97 9.92
N ARG A 50 -16.38 20.33 8.82
CA ARG A 50 -17.79 20.08 8.56
C ARG A 50 -17.93 19.17 7.35
N MET A 51 -18.78 18.16 7.47
CA MET A 51 -19.35 17.45 6.35
C MET A 51 -20.47 18.30 5.75
N VAL A 52 -20.35 18.59 4.47
CA VAL A 52 -21.37 19.31 3.70
C VAL A 52 -21.93 18.32 2.68
N PRO A 53 -23.24 18.06 2.67
CA PRO A 53 -23.85 17.18 1.68
C PRO A 53 -23.62 17.74 0.27
N GLN A 54 -23.51 16.84 -0.70
CA GLN A 54 -23.28 17.17 -2.10
C GLN A 54 -24.12 16.30 -3.02
N ILE A 55 -24.41 16.83 -4.20
CA ILE A 55 -25.04 16.06 -5.28
C ILE A 55 -23.98 15.13 -5.88
N PRO A 56 -24.24 13.82 -6.06
CA PRO A 56 -23.30 12.87 -6.65
C PRO A 56 -22.75 13.30 -8.02
N ASN A 57 -21.46 13.07 -8.26
CA ASN A 57 -20.80 13.29 -9.55
C ASN A 57 -21.00 12.08 -10.49
N ASN A 58 -20.40 12.11 -11.68
CA ASN A 58 -20.57 11.03 -12.67
C ASN A 58 -20.06 9.66 -12.19
N MET A 59 -19.09 9.62 -11.28
CA MET A 59 -18.61 8.36 -10.68
C MET A 59 -19.55 7.88 -9.58
N GLU A 60 -19.95 8.78 -8.68
CA GLU A 60 -20.75 8.45 -7.50
C GLU A 60 -22.19 8.10 -7.85
N LYS A 61 -22.73 8.64 -8.96
CA LYS A 61 -24.07 8.28 -9.48
C LYS A 61 -24.17 6.81 -9.90
N LEU A 62 -23.04 6.15 -10.16
CA LEU A 62 -22.96 4.75 -10.57
C LEU A 62 -22.85 3.80 -9.37
N VAL A 63 -22.88 4.34 -8.14
CA VAL A 63 -22.86 3.58 -6.89
C VAL A 63 -24.13 3.88 -6.12
N GLU A 64 -25.02 2.90 -6.05
CA GLU A 64 -26.19 2.94 -5.19
C GLU A 64 -25.84 2.25 -3.87
N VAL A 65 -26.14 2.88 -2.74
CA VAL A 65 -25.77 2.37 -1.41
C VAL A 65 -27.01 2.20 -0.56
N GLU A 66 -27.14 1.00 0.00
CA GLU A 66 -28.24 0.62 0.89
C GLU A 66 -27.70 0.13 2.23
N GLU A 67 -28.42 0.47 3.30
CA GLU A 67 -28.16 -0.04 4.65
C GLU A 67 -29.31 -0.95 5.05
N ILE A 68 -29.01 -2.23 5.30
CA ILE A 68 -30.00 -3.26 5.66
C ILE A 68 -29.51 -3.91 6.95
N ASN A 69 -30.28 -3.74 8.04
CA ASN A 69 -29.95 -4.30 9.36
C ASN A 69 -28.53 -3.94 9.86
N GLY A 70 -28.05 -2.74 9.52
CA GLY A 70 -26.71 -2.24 9.90
C GLY A 70 -25.57 -2.77 9.02
N ASP A 71 -25.85 -3.65 8.06
CA ASP A 71 -24.92 -3.99 6.98
C ASP A 71 -25.09 -3.02 5.81
N VAL A 72 -23.98 -2.65 5.16
CA VAL A 72 -23.98 -1.72 4.03
C VAL A 72 -23.67 -2.46 2.73
N PHE A 73 -24.49 -2.22 1.72
CA PHE A 73 -24.42 -2.84 0.41
C PHE A 73 -24.28 -1.77 -0.66
N LEU A 74 -23.45 -2.05 -1.66
CA LEU A 74 -23.18 -1.16 -2.77
C LEU A 74 -23.56 -1.88 -4.06
N LYS A 75 -24.41 -1.27 -4.87
CA LYS A 75 -24.69 -1.69 -6.23
C LYS A 75 -23.80 -0.90 -7.17
N THR A 76 -22.98 -1.62 -7.92
CA THR A 76 -21.93 -1.03 -8.78
C THR A 76 -21.65 -1.93 -9.97
N PHE A 77 -20.98 -1.36 -10.97
CA PHE A 77 -20.45 -2.11 -12.11
C PHE A 77 -19.16 -2.82 -11.74
N VAL A 78 -19.02 -4.05 -12.23
CA VAL A 78 -17.81 -4.86 -12.13
C VAL A 78 -17.45 -5.48 -13.46
N LEU A 79 -16.17 -5.83 -13.59
CA LEU A 79 -15.54 -6.45 -14.75
C LEU A 79 -14.73 -7.64 -14.27
N THR A 80 -14.81 -8.78 -14.97
CA THR A 80 -13.89 -9.92 -14.78
C THR A 80 -12.76 -9.85 -15.81
N PRO A 81 -11.57 -10.41 -15.51
CA PRO A 81 -10.57 -10.63 -16.54
C PRO A 81 -11.01 -11.74 -17.51
N THR A 82 -10.62 -11.65 -18.79
CA THR A 82 -10.87 -12.73 -19.76
C THR A 82 -9.63 -13.03 -20.59
N ALA A 83 -9.38 -14.33 -20.84
CA ALA A 83 -8.38 -14.79 -21.80
C ALA A 83 -8.98 -15.17 -23.15
N GLU A 84 -10.31 -15.22 -23.22
CA GLU A 84 -11.06 -15.68 -24.38
C GLU A 84 -11.20 -14.56 -25.40
N VAL A 85 -11.23 -14.94 -26.68
CA VAL A 85 -11.51 -13.99 -27.76
C VAL A 85 -13.00 -13.70 -27.74
N GLN A 86 -13.36 -12.44 -27.51
CA GLN A 86 -14.73 -11.98 -27.62
C GLN A 86 -14.90 -11.18 -28.91
N ASP A 87 -16.04 -11.34 -29.57
CA ASP A 87 -16.47 -10.38 -30.58
C ASP A 87 -16.53 -9.00 -29.93
N ALA A 88 -16.01 -7.98 -30.61
CA ALA A 88 -15.97 -6.62 -30.08
C ALA A 88 -17.40 -6.09 -29.91
N THR A 89 -17.97 -6.27 -28.72
CA THR A 89 -19.25 -5.67 -28.32
C THR A 89 -18.98 -4.39 -27.54
N VAL A 90 -19.99 -3.52 -27.43
CA VAL A 90 -19.92 -2.29 -26.62
C VAL A 90 -19.71 -2.59 -25.12
N PHE A 91 -19.90 -3.85 -24.71
CA PHE A 91 -19.82 -4.32 -23.33
C PHE A 91 -18.45 -4.90 -22.97
N ALA A 92 -17.67 -5.33 -23.96
CA ALA A 92 -16.49 -6.16 -23.79
C ALA A 92 -15.20 -5.32 -23.69
N THR A 93 -14.29 -5.79 -22.85
CA THR A 93 -12.92 -5.27 -22.75
C THR A 93 -11.93 -6.18 -23.47
N PRO A 94 -10.75 -5.68 -23.90
CA PRO A 94 -9.78 -6.49 -24.60
C PRO A 94 -9.36 -7.73 -23.80
N ARG A 95 -9.13 -8.87 -24.45
CA ARG A 95 -8.60 -10.06 -23.74
C ARG A 95 -7.21 -9.79 -23.15
N VAL A 96 -6.92 -10.43 -22.03
CA VAL A 96 -5.58 -10.49 -21.42
C VAL A 96 -4.99 -11.89 -21.54
N SER A 97 -3.69 -12.05 -21.29
CA SER A 97 -3.07 -13.37 -21.31
C SER A 97 -3.63 -14.30 -20.22
N GLU A 98 -3.68 -15.60 -20.46
CA GLU A 98 -4.08 -16.60 -19.44
C GLU A 98 -3.30 -16.47 -18.12
N ARG A 99 -2.04 -16.02 -18.21
CA ARG A 99 -1.20 -15.76 -17.04
C ARG A 99 -1.76 -14.63 -16.18
N VAL A 100 -2.20 -13.55 -16.80
CA VAL A 100 -2.80 -12.40 -16.11
C VAL A 100 -4.16 -12.80 -15.58
N CYS A 101 -5.01 -13.42 -16.41
CA CYS A 101 -6.34 -13.90 -16.01
C CYS A 101 -6.30 -14.80 -14.75
N ASN A 102 -5.36 -15.76 -14.70
CA ASN A 102 -5.21 -16.64 -13.55
C ASN A 102 -4.75 -15.96 -12.26
N ARG A 103 -4.08 -14.80 -12.33
CA ARG A 103 -3.63 -14.06 -11.14
C ARG A 103 -4.78 -13.36 -10.43
N TYR A 104 -5.77 -12.91 -11.19
CA TYR A 104 -6.94 -12.20 -10.68
C TYR A 104 -8.14 -13.13 -10.52
N ARG A 105 -7.92 -14.45 -10.40
CA ARG A 105 -8.98 -15.40 -10.09
C ARG A 105 -9.66 -15.01 -8.77
N GLU A 106 -10.97 -15.25 -8.69
CA GLU A 106 -11.80 -14.90 -7.50
C GLU A 106 -11.84 -13.38 -7.21
N CYS A 107 -11.41 -12.56 -8.17
CA CYS A 107 -11.45 -11.12 -8.06
C CYS A 107 -12.17 -10.51 -9.26
N VAL A 108 -12.94 -9.48 -9.00
CA VAL A 108 -13.51 -8.60 -10.02
C VAL A 108 -13.08 -7.17 -9.74
N TRP A 109 -13.24 -6.28 -10.71
CA TRP A 109 -12.85 -4.89 -10.57
C TRP A 109 -14.00 -3.96 -10.92
N SER A 110 -14.23 -2.99 -10.05
CA SER A 110 -15.16 -1.91 -10.27
C SER A 110 -14.42 -0.61 -10.57
N PRO A 111 -14.80 0.13 -11.64
CA PRO A 111 -14.27 1.46 -11.89
C PRO A 111 -14.50 2.45 -10.73
N GLN A 112 -15.56 2.26 -9.94
CA GLN A 112 -15.93 3.15 -8.84
C GLN A 112 -15.26 2.78 -7.52
N ILE A 113 -15.19 1.48 -7.20
CA ILE A 113 -14.79 1.03 -5.85
C ILE A 113 -13.47 0.25 -5.82
N GLY A 114 -12.88 -0.04 -6.98
CA GLY A 114 -11.61 -0.77 -7.09
C GLY A 114 -11.80 -2.28 -7.11
N MET A 115 -10.80 -3.01 -6.60
CA MET A 115 -10.83 -4.47 -6.54
C MET A 115 -11.89 -4.98 -5.56
N VAL A 116 -12.64 -6.00 -5.97
CA VAL A 116 -13.71 -6.62 -5.20
C VAL A 116 -13.50 -8.13 -5.18
N HIS A 117 -13.68 -8.74 -4.02
CA HIS A 117 -13.54 -10.18 -3.86
C HIS A 117 -14.80 -10.91 -4.32
N ASP A 118 -14.66 -11.90 -5.21
CA ASP A 118 -15.74 -12.77 -5.69
C ASP A 118 -15.32 -14.26 -5.63
N PRO A 119 -15.22 -14.84 -4.42
CA PRO A 119 -14.70 -16.19 -4.22
C PRO A 119 -15.63 -17.29 -4.72
N ARG A 120 -16.86 -16.94 -5.10
CA ARG A 120 -17.87 -17.89 -5.59
C ARG A 120 -18.13 -17.71 -7.09
N ASN A 121 -17.41 -16.79 -7.75
CA ASN A 121 -17.64 -16.42 -9.14
C ASN A 121 -19.10 -16.07 -9.43
N LEU A 122 -19.75 -15.34 -8.51
CA LEU A 122 -21.16 -14.96 -8.62
C LEU A 122 -21.44 -14.09 -9.86
N VAL A 123 -20.40 -13.40 -10.37
CA VAL A 123 -20.50 -12.66 -11.63
C VAL A 123 -20.63 -13.60 -12.83
N ASP A 124 -19.92 -14.72 -12.83
CA ASP A 124 -19.95 -15.71 -13.92
C ASP A 124 -21.30 -16.45 -13.98
N ASP A 125 -22.01 -16.53 -12.86
CA ASP A 125 -23.35 -17.13 -12.77
C ASP A 125 -24.47 -16.22 -13.34
N ILE A 126 -24.16 -14.97 -13.72
CA ILE A 126 -25.14 -14.06 -14.30
C ILE A 126 -25.57 -14.56 -15.68
N ARG A 127 -26.88 -14.74 -15.87
CA ARG A 127 -27.43 -15.25 -17.12
C ARG A 127 -27.02 -14.38 -18.31
N GLY A 128 -26.32 -14.99 -19.28
CA GLY A 128 -25.90 -14.32 -20.52
C GLY A 128 -24.72 -13.35 -20.35
N TYR A 129 -24.04 -13.40 -19.21
CA TYR A 129 -22.78 -12.74 -18.98
C TYR A 129 -21.64 -13.48 -19.66
N ASN A 130 -20.73 -12.75 -20.31
CA ASN A 130 -19.47 -13.31 -20.80
C ASN A 130 -18.30 -12.67 -20.03
N PRO A 131 -17.28 -13.44 -19.61
CA PRO A 131 -16.14 -12.90 -18.88
C PRO A 131 -15.44 -11.78 -19.64
N GLY A 132 -15.10 -10.66 -19.02
CA GLY A 132 -14.54 -9.49 -19.73
C GLY A 132 -15.59 -8.48 -20.18
N GLU A 133 -16.88 -8.75 -19.92
CA GLU A 133 -17.95 -7.77 -20.03
C GLU A 133 -18.26 -7.12 -18.69
N TYR A 134 -18.89 -5.94 -18.72
CA TYR A 134 -19.41 -5.32 -17.50
C TYR A 134 -20.71 -5.97 -17.03
N ALA A 135 -20.83 -6.11 -15.71
CA ALA A 135 -22.04 -6.56 -15.04
C ALA A 135 -22.35 -5.67 -13.82
N LEU A 136 -23.62 -5.59 -13.50
CA LEU A 136 -24.11 -4.93 -12.30
C LEU A 136 -24.25 -5.96 -11.18
N VAL A 137 -23.73 -5.64 -10.00
CA VAL A 137 -23.72 -6.54 -8.85
C VAL A 137 -24.04 -5.80 -7.56
N TRP A 138 -24.50 -6.55 -6.54
CA TRP A 138 -24.46 -6.11 -5.16
C TRP A 138 -23.16 -6.57 -4.49
N VAL A 139 -22.57 -5.64 -3.76
CA VAL A 139 -21.32 -5.81 -3.02
C VAL A 139 -21.57 -5.49 -1.56
N LYS A 140 -21.28 -6.43 -0.67
CA LYS A 140 -21.31 -6.18 0.77
C LYS A 140 -20.03 -5.45 1.19
N TYR A 141 -20.20 -4.30 1.83
CA TYR A 141 -19.12 -3.58 2.51
C TYR A 141 -18.86 -4.20 3.89
N ARG A 142 -17.58 -4.47 4.19
CA ARG A 142 -17.14 -5.11 5.43
C ARG A 142 -16.12 -4.21 6.12
N HIS A 143 -16.63 -3.31 6.95
CA HIS A 143 -15.81 -2.35 7.67
C HIS A 143 -14.65 -3.03 8.44
N GLY A 144 -13.43 -2.52 8.24
CA GLY A 144 -12.24 -2.95 8.99
C GLY A 144 -11.76 -4.38 8.71
N ARG A 145 -12.21 -5.00 7.62
CA ARG A 145 -11.73 -6.31 7.15
C ARG A 145 -10.75 -6.14 5.97
N GLU A 146 -9.90 -7.15 5.74
CA GLU A 146 -8.98 -7.20 4.60
C GLU A 146 -9.75 -7.23 3.26
N GLU A 147 -10.79 -8.06 3.19
CA GLU A 147 -11.77 -8.05 2.11
C GLU A 147 -12.81 -6.96 2.40
N VAL A 148 -12.48 -5.72 2.04
CA VAL A 148 -13.35 -4.56 2.28
C VAL A 148 -14.67 -4.68 1.52
N PHE A 149 -14.62 -5.19 0.30
CA PHE A 149 -15.75 -5.34 -0.62
C PHE A 149 -15.84 -6.77 -1.12
N ARG A 150 -17.01 -7.38 -0.99
CA ARG A 150 -17.27 -8.75 -1.44
C ARG A 150 -18.56 -8.83 -2.25
N VAL A 151 -18.51 -9.44 -3.43
CA VAL A 151 -19.73 -9.72 -4.22
C VAL A 151 -20.65 -10.63 -3.42
N CYS A 152 -21.91 -10.25 -3.30
CA CYS A 152 -22.93 -11.06 -2.64
C CYS A 152 -24.04 -11.50 -3.59
N GLU A 153 -24.28 -10.78 -4.69
CA GLU A 153 -25.30 -11.12 -5.67
C GLU A 153 -24.94 -10.53 -7.04
N GLY A 154 -25.08 -11.33 -8.10
CA GLY A 154 -25.04 -10.87 -9.49
C GLY A 154 -26.43 -10.44 -9.96
N ILE A 155 -26.56 -9.22 -10.51
CA ILE A 155 -27.86 -8.68 -10.92
C ILE A 155 -28.11 -8.97 -12.40
N ARG A 156 -27.30 -8.38 -13.28
CA ARG A 156 -27.40 -8.54 -14.75
C ARG A 156 -26.15 -8.04 -15.45
N ARG A 157 -25.91 -8.54 -16.67
CA ARG A 157 -25.03 -7.91 -17.65
C ARG A 157 -25.61 -6.54 -18.04
N ASP A 158 -24.77 -5.52 -18.14
CA ASP A 158 -25.22 -4.17 -18.47
C ASP A 158 -24.10 -3.31 -19.08
N GLU A 159 -24.47 -2.26 -19.83
CA GLU A 159 -23.51 -1.35 -20.45
C GLU A 159 -22.91 -0.40 -19.40
N TYR A 160 -21.58 -0.30 -19.36
CA TYR A 160 -20.93 0.66 -18.49
C TYR A 160 -20.93 2.05 -19.14
N THR A 161 -21.74 2.95 -18.60
CA THR A 161 -21.88 4.33 -19.10
C THR A 161 -21.03 5.35 -18.33
N GLY A 162 -20.05 4.87 -17.56
CA GLY A 162 -19.23 5.73 -16.70
C GLY A 162 -17.94 6.22 -17.36
N PRO A 163 -17.15 7.04 -16.65
CA PRO A 163 -15.84 7.47 -17.13
C PRO A 163 -14.89 6.29 -17.41
N ASP A 164 -14.14 6.40 -18.50
CA ASP A 164 -13.14 5.40 -18.90
C ASP A 164 -12.07 5.23 -17.83
N ARG A 165 -11.90 3.98 -17.38
CA ARG A 165 -10.82 3.57 -16.48
C ARG A 165 -10.27 2.23 -16.94
N ILE A 166 -8.95 2.13 -16.94
CA ILE A 166 -8.25 0.89 -17.30
C ILE A 166 -8.15 0.02 -16.05
N SER A 167 -8.67 -1.21 -16.13
CA SER A 167 -8.58 -2.16 -15.02
C SER A 167 -7.13 -2.60 -14.75
N PRO A 168 -6.82 -3.12 -13.55
CA PRO A 168 -5.45 -3.52 -13.19
C PRO A 168 -4.84 -4.57 -14.13
N TRP A 169 -5.60 -5.55 -14.58
CA TRP A 169 -5.08 -6.57 -15.51
C TRP A 169 -4.79 -6.04 -16.91
N HIS A 170 -5.58 -5.08 -17.42
CA HIS A 170 -5.29 -4.46 -18.72
C HIS A 170 -4.06 -3.56 -18.67
N LYS A 171 -3.84 -2.88 -17.54
CA LYS A 171 -2.57 -2.17 -17.31
C LYS A 171 -1.39 -3.15 -17.37
N GLU A 172 -1.51 -4.29 -16.69
CA GLU A 172 -0.44 -5.30 -16.64
C GLU A 172 -0.16 -5.89 -18.03
N GLU A 173 -1.21 -6.20 -18.79
CA GLU A 173 -1.09 -6.78 -20.13
C GLU A 173 -0.46 -5.80 -21.13
N ASN A 174 -0.79 -4.51 -21.04
CA ASN A 174 -0.24 -3.46 -21.91
C ASN A 174 1.23 -3.13 -21.63
N GLY A 175 1.89 -3.88 -20.73
CA GLY A 175 3.26 -3.61 -20.35
C GLY A 175 3.43 -2.25 -19.67
N VAL A 176 2.33 -1.62 -19.25
CA VAL A 176 2.39 -0.54 -18.28
C VAL A 176 2.96 -1.20 -17.05
N ASP A 177 4.19 -0.83 -16.73
CA ASP A 177 4.86 -1.33 -15.56
C ASP A 177 4.10 -0.76 -14.36
N ILE A 178 3.07 -1.48 -13.90
CA ILE A 178 2.27 -1.12 -12.73
C ILE A 178 3.21 -0.95 -11.53
N TYR A 179 4.31 -1.70 -11.48
CA TYR A 179 5.34 -1.53 -10.47
C TYR A 179 6.03 -0.16 -10.62
N HIS A 180 6.30 0.30 -11.85
CA HIS A 180 6.81 1.65 -12.10
C HIS A 180 5.78 2.76 -11.82
N GLU A 181 4.54 2.66 -12.30
CA GLU A 181 3.47 3.63 -11.99
C GLU A 181 3.25 3.74 -10.48
N ARG A 182 3.13 2.59 -9.82
CA ARG A 182 2.94 2.51 -8.37
C ARG A 182 4.18 3.01 -7.63
N ALA A 183 5.39 2.67 -8.08
CA ALA A 183 6.62 3.22 -7.52
C ALA A 183 6.69 4.74 -7.69
N MET A 184 6.24 5.29 -8.83
CA MET A 184 6.21 6.74 -9.08
C MET A 184 5.16 7.45 -8.21
N GLU A 185 3.96 6.87 -8.06
CA GLU A 185 2.93 7.37 -7.16
C GLU A 185 3.42 7.36 -5.71
N ILE A 186 3.97 6.23 -5.26
CA ILE A 186 4.53 6.09 -3.92
C ILE A 186 5.66 7.09 -3.72
N LYS A 187 6.57 7.26 -4.69
CA LYS A 187 7.68 8.21 -4.64
C LYS A 187 7.16 9.65 -4.54
N GLU A 188 6.11 10.01 -5.27
CA GLU A 188 5.49 11.33 -5.19
C GLU A 188 4.89 11.56 -3.79
N ILE A 189 4.12 10.59 -3.28
CA ILE A 189 3.49 10.66 -1.95
C ILE A 189 4.56 10.72 -0.85
N ALA A 190 5.57 9.86 -0.92
CA ALA A 190 6.72 9.78 -0.02
C ALA A 190 7.47 11.11 0.03
N SER A 191 7.82 11.66 -1.14
CA SER A 191 8.48 12.96 -1.27
C SER A 191 7.63 14.07 -0.66
N ARG A 192 6.33 14.08 -0.92
CA ARG A 192 5.40 15.07 -0.36
C ARG A 192 5.31 14.95 1.16
N ASN A 193 5.17 13.75 1.71
CA ASN A 193 5.08 13.51 3.15
C ASN A 193 6.38 13.89 3.89
N GLY A 194 7.52 13.77 3.21
CA GLY A 194 8.82 14.23 3.67
C GLY A 194 8.93 15.76 3.80
N LEU A 195 8.28 16.50 2.90
CA LEU A 195 8.42 17.96 2.79
C LEU A 195 7.27 18.75 3.41
N VAL A 196 6.06 18.18 3.44
CA VAL A 196 4.83 18.86 3.82
C VAL A 196 4.23 18.17 5.06
N PRO A 197 3.67 18.94 6.02
CA PRO A 197 2.96 18.35 7.14
C PRO A 197 1.84 17.42 6.66
N ILE A 198 1.79 16.21 7.19
CA ILE A 198 0.76 15.23 6.89
C ILE A 198 -0.50 15.66 7.62
N GLU A 199 -1.61 15.84 6.89
CA GLU A 199 -2.88 16.29 7.46
C GLU A 199 -3.36 15.38 8.61
N ARG A 200 -4.02 15.97 9.62
CA ARG A 200 -4.56 15.17 10.74
C ARG A 200 -5.58 14.20 10.16
N ARG A 201 -5.43 12.91 10.47
CA ARG A 201 -6.35 11.80 10.10
C ARG A 201 -6.11 11.18 8.72
N THR A 202 -4.97 11.44 8.07
CA THR A 202 -4.51 10.55 6.99
C THR A 202 -4.24 9.16 7.57
N ILE A 203 -4.85 8.14 6.97
CA ILE A 203 -4.63 6.73 7.31
C ILE A 203 -3.58 6.17 6.36
N PHE A 204 -2.64 5.43 6.92
CA PHE A 204 -1.57 4.74 6.23
C PHE A 204 -1.73 3.24 6.41
N SER A 205 -1.61 2.50 5.32
CA SER A 205 -1.70 1.05 5.26
C SER A 205 -0.99 0.56 3.99
N PRO A 206 -0.33 -0.59 4.01
CA PRO A 206 0.00 -1.39 5.18
C PRO A 206 1.29 -0.89 5.87
N SER A 207 1.38 -1.04 7.19
CA SER A 207 2.58 -0.68 7.96
C SER A 207 3.02 -1.82 8.86
N ILE A 208 4.28 -2.21 8.81
CA ILE A 208 4.81 -3.31 9.61
C ILE A 208 5.48 -2.80 10.89
N TYR A 209 5.29 -3.54 11.98
CA TYR A 209 6.00 -3.33 13.24
C TYR A 209 7.38 -3.98 13.21
N VAL A 210 8.45 -3.19 13.28
CA VAL A 210 9.82 -3.67 12.96
C VAL A 210 10.79 -3.67 14.15
N ALA A 211 10.51 -2.90 15.20
CA ALA A 211 11.33 -2.95 16.43
C ALA A 211 10.54 -2.53 17.67
N LYS A 212 10.93 -3.07 18.84
CA LYS A 212 10.31 -2.81 20.14
C LYS A 212 11.32 -2.26 21.15
N LYS A 213 10.84 -1.43 22.08
CA LYS A 213 11.60 -0.89 23.23
C LYS A 213 12.92 -0.23 22.83
N VAL A 214 12.94 0.44 21.69
CA VAL A 214 14.11 1.16 21.17
C VAL A 214 14.25 2.48 21.94
N LEU A 215 15.48 2.94 22.19
CA LEU A 215 15.71 4.25 22.78
C LEU A 215 15.04 5.33 21.91
N ASN A 216 14.13 6.12 22.49
CA ASN A 216 13.44 7.16 21.75
C ASN A 216 14.42 8.30 21.47
N PRO A 217 14.75 8.61 20.20
CA PRO A 217 15.73 9.66 19.92
C PRO A 217 15.25 11.07 20.26
N LEU A 218 13.95 11.22 20.57
CA LEU A 218 13.36 12.46 21.08
C LEU A 218 13.08 12.43 22.58
N TYR A 219 13.69 11.50 23.31
CA TYR A 219 13.62 11.49 24.75
C TYR A 219 14.23 12.77 25.32
N ASN A 220 13.48 13.46 26.17
CA ASN A 220 13.93 14.60 26.92
C ASN A 220 13.73 14.28 28.42
N PRO A 221 14.82 14.13 29.20
CA PRO A 221 14.72 13.77 30.63
C PRO A 221 14.05 14.85 31.48
N ASP A 222 14.05 16.11 31.02
CA ASP A 222 13.46 17.24 31.74
C ASP A 222 11.93 17.32 31.56
N LYS A 223 11.33 16.44 30.75
CA LYS A 223 9.88 16.39 30.51
C LYS A 223 9.28 15.12 31.09
N LEU A 224 8.41 15.29 32.09
CA LEU A 224 7.75 14.21 32.83
C LEU A 224 7.06 13.15 31.94
N GLU A 225 6.44 13.57 30.82
CA GLU A 225 5.71 12.69 29.90
C GLU A 225 6.53 12.23 28.68
N SER A 226 7.82 12.53 28.64
CA SER A 226 8.67 12.12 27.52
C SER A 226 9.07 10.65 27.65
N PRO A 227 8.58 9.75 26.76
CA PRO A 227 8.89 8.33 26.90
C PRO A 227 10.36 8.07 26.55
N LYS A 228 11.08 7.38 27.45
CA LYS A 228 12.48 6.95 27.26
C LYS A 228 12.62 5.95 26.11
N TYR A 229 11.63 5.09 25.94
CA TYR A 229 11.59 4.08 24.89
C TYR A 229 10.39 4.30 23.97
N CYS A 230 10.54 3.91 22.72
CA CYS A 230 9.45 3.83 21.77
C CYS A 230 9.58 2.58 20.91
N ASP A 231 8.47 2.21 20.29
CA ASP A 231 8.46 1.15 19.30
C ASP A 231 8.49 1.76 17.90
N ILE A 232 8.87 0.97 16.90
CA ILE A 232 9.15 1.44 15.55
C ILE A 232 8.29 0.69 14.53
N MET A 233 7.72 1.45 13.61
CA MET A 233 6.97 0.94 12.46
C MET A 233 7.62 1.42 11.17
N TYR A 234 7.42 0.63 10.11
CA TYR A 234 7.77 1.00 8.75
C TYR A 234 6.49 1.11 7.90
N ASN A 235 6.42 2.15 7.08
CA ASN A 235 5.43 2.30 6.02
C ASN A 235 6.12 2.86 4.78
N ILE A 236 5.78 2.37 3.59
CA ILE A 236 6.46 2.76 2.36
C ILE A 236 6.34 4.26 2.03
N GLU A 237 5.23 4.91 2.40
CA GLU A 237 4.97 6.33 2.14
C GLU A 237 5.56 7.27 3.19
N LEU A 238 6.03 6.72 4.32
CA LEU A 238 6.48 7.49 5.49
C LEU A 238 7.86 7.09 6.01
N GLY A 239 8.37 5.94 5.57
CA GLY A 239 9.61 5.34 6.03
C GLY A 239 9.46 4.81 7.45
N ILE A 240 10.50 5.03 8.25
CA ILE A 240 10.49 4.68 9.67
C ILE A 240 9.70 5.72 10.46
N ILE A 241 8.79 5.24 11.31
CA ILE A 241 7.91 6.05 12.14
C ILE A 241 7.96 5.55 13.58
N ARG A 242 7.93 6.48 14.54
CA ARG A 242 7.83 6.17 15.96
C ARG A 242 6.39 5.83 16.37
N CYS A 243 6.23 4.87 17.25
CA CYS A 243 4.97 4.45 17.85
C CYS A 243 5.03 4.53 19.39
N VAL A 244 3.89 4.49 20.07
CA VAL A 244 3.85 4.35 21.53
C VAL A 244 4.38 2.96 21.89
N GLN A 245 5.19 2.87 22.94
CA GLN A 245 5.67 1.60 23.48
C GLN A 245 4.49 0.69 23.85
N GLY A 246 4.55 -0.58 23.45
CA GLY A 246 3.53 -1.59 23.74
C GLY A 246 2.29 -1.50 22.84
N ALA A 247 2.28 -0.66 21.81
CA ALA A 247 1.11 -0.48 20.95
C ALA A 247 0.92 -1.59 19.91
N GLY A 248 1.90 -2.46 19.70
CA GLY A 248 1.84 -3.48 18.65
C GLY A 248 2.65 -4.75 18.93
N THR A 249 2.52 -5.69 18.00
CA THR A 249 3.22 -6.98 17.99
C THR A 249 4.26 -6.95 16.89
N LEU A 250 5.47 -7.42 17.20
CA LEU A 250 6.59 -7.43 16.27
C LEU A 250 6.23 -8.31 15.05
N GLY A 251 6.64 -7.91 13.84
CA GLY A 251 6.32 -8.62 12.60
C GLY A 251 4.85 -8.53 12.15
N CYS A 252 3.96 -7.94 12.94
CA CYS A 252 2.55 -7.76 12.57
C CYS A 252 2.33 -6.48 11.76
N TRP A 253 1.31 -6.51 10.92
CA TRP A 253 0.93 -5.42 10.05
C TRP A 253 -0.27 -4.66 10.59
N TYR A 254 -0.27 -3.35 10.34
CA TYR A 254 -1.24 -2.42 10.87
C TYR A 254 -1.64 -1.39 9.81
N GLN A 255 -2.87 -0.93 9.91
CA GLN A 255 -3.24 0.39 9.45
C GLN A 255 -3.17 1.37 10.62
N HIS A 256 -2.82 2.62 10.34
CA HIS A 256 -2.73 3.63 11.40
C HIS A 256 -2.95 5.05 10.88
N GLY A 257 -3.44 5.91 11.76
CA GLY A 257 -3.31 7.35 11.58
C GLY A 257 -1.93 7.86 12.01
N VAL A 258 -1.66 9.14 11.78
CA VAL A 258 -0.46 9.79 12.30
C VAL A 258 -0.76 11.10 13.02
N LYS A 259 0.06 11.40 14.02
CA LYS A 259 0.17 12.70 14.67
C LYS A 259 1.44 13.38 14.17
N ASP A 260 1.27 14.33 13.26
CA ASP A 260 2.37 15.15 12.75
C ASP A 260 2.52 16.44 13.57
N GLN A 261 3.67 16.61 14.22
CA GLN A 261 3.98 17.79 15.02
C GLN A 261 4.17 19.05 14.17
N ARG A 262 4.48 18.90 12.87
CA ARG A 262 4.59 20.01 11.90
C ARG A 262 3.25 20.72 11.68
N LEU A 263 2.12 20.05 11.92
CA LEU A 263 0.80 20.68 11.79
C LEU A 263 0.47 21.71 12.87
N ASN A 264 1.20 21.73 14.00
CA ASN A 264 0.97 22.71 15.05
C ASN A 264 1.38 24.15 14.63
N VAL A 265 1.96 24.33 13.44
CA VAL A 265 2.34 25.64 12.87
C VAL A 265 1.11 26.43 12.36
N ASN A 266 0.15 25.76 11.71
CA ASN A 266 -0.91 26.44 10.95
C ASN A 266 -2.12 26.92 11.78
N ARG A 267 -2.14 26.64 13.09
CA ARG A 267 -3.20 27.12 14.00
C ARG A 267 -2.86 28.47 14.66
N VAL A 268 -1.68 29.02 14.37
CA VAL A 268 -1.11 30.14 15.11
C VAL A 268 -1.19 31.47 14.36
N SER A 269 -1.61 31.46 13.09
CA SER A 269 -1.83 32.69 12.30
C SER A 269 -3.13 33.44 12.62
N ARG A 270 -3.84 33.09 13.70
CA ARG A 270 -5.14 33.71 14.06
C ARG A 270 -5.30 34.10 15.53
N ILE A 271 -4.27 34.00 16.37
CA ILE A 271 -4.37 34.42 17.78
C ILE A 271 -3.07 35.15 18.17
N GLU A 272 -3.17 36.45 18.44
CA GLU A 272 -2.08 37.29 18.90
C GLU A 272 -1.91 37.15 20.42
N SER A 273 -1.12 36.18 20.87
CA SER A 273 -0.65 36.12 22.27
C SER A 273 0.83 35.76 22.34
N LYS A 274 1.53 36.16 23.42
CA LYS A 274 2.96 35.83 23.63
C LYS A 274 3.26 34.31 23.57
N GLU A 275 2.28 33.48 23.91
CA GLU A 275 2.36 32.01 23.80
C GLU A 275 2.32 31.52 22.34
N SER A 276 1.66 32.29 21.47
CA SER A 276 1.54 32.07 20.04
C SER A 276 2.88 32.29 19.34
N VAL A 277 3.64 33.33 19.70
CA VAL A 277 4.98 33.59 19.15
C VAL A 277 5.95 32.42 19.46
N ARG A 278 5.93 31.87 20.68
CA ARG A 278 6.74 30.68 21.04
C ARG A 278 6.30 29.42 20.29
N ARG A 279 5.01 29.27 19.97
CA ARG A 279 4.47 28.15 19.18
C ARG A 279 4.78 28.27 17.68
N VAL A 280 4.75 29.48 17.09
CA VAL A 280 5.22 29.74 15.72
C VAL A 280 6.70 29.41 15.59
N ALA A 281 7.54 29.90 16.51
CA ALA A 281 8.98 29.63 16.51
C ALA A 281 9.27 28.12 16.63
N ARG A 282 8.55 27.40 17.51
CA ARG A 282 8.65 25.93 17.59
C ARG A 282 8.20 25.27 16.30
N GLY A 283 7.10 25.70 15.69
CA GLY A 283 6.59 25.15 14.44
C GLY A 283 7.55 25.35 13.26
N GLN A 284 8.12 26.55 13.13
CA GLN A 284 9.14 26.85 12.11
C GLN A 284 10.37 25.95 12.27
N ASN A 285 10.76 25.61 13.51
CA ASN A 285 11.84 24.65 13.79
C ASN A 285 11.53 23.20 13.34
N TYR A 286 10.26 22.82 13.12
CA TYR A 286 9.87 21.47 12.67
C TYR A 286 9.66 21.37 11.15
N ARG A 287 9.52 22.48 10.43
CA ARG A 287 9.23 22.48 8.97
C ARG A 287 10.31 21.77 8.15
N ASN A 288 11.55 21.81 8.62
CA ASN A 288 12.71 21.19 7.98
C ASN A 288 13.08 19.82 8.56
N LYS A 289 12.33 19.31 9.54
CA LYS A 289 12.68 18.06 10.20
C LYS A 289 12.15 16.84 9.43
N PRO A 290 12.91 15.74 9.38
CA PRO A 290 12.47 14.47 8.79
C PRO A 290 11.15 13.97 9.35
N THR A 291 10.45 13.16 8.56
CA THR A 291 9.19 12.48 8.94
C THR A 291 9.36 11.71 10.26
N PHE A 292 10.44 10.97 10.44
CA PHE A 292 10.74 10.21 11.65
C PHE A 292 10.69 11.03 12.95
N VAL A 293 11.22 12.25 12.92
CA VAL A 293 11.24 13.16 14.07
C VAL A 293 9.86 13.80 14.28
N SER A 294 9.20 14.15 13.19
CA SER A 294 7.99 14.95 13.22
C SER A 294 6.71 14.15 13.44
N VAL A 295 6.71 12.87 13.06
CA VAL A 295 5.51 12.05 12.94
C VAL A 295 5.53 10.92 13.95
N LYS A 296 4.37 10.66 14.56
CA LYS A 296 4.13 9.52 15.45
C LYS A 296 2.89 8.76 15.00
N ALA A 297 3.00 7.43 14.90
CA ALA A 297 1.85 6.56 14.63
C ALA A 297 0.83 6.65 15.78
N ALA A 298 -0.45 6.63 15.42
CA ALA A 298 -1.58 6.65 16.35
C ALA A 298 -2.76 5.89 15.74
N LEU A 299 -3.74 5.49 16.56
CA LEU A 299 -4.94 4.78 16.07
C LEU A 299 -4.56 3.50 15.31
N LEU A 300 -3.73 2.66 15.92
CA LEU A 300 -3.28 1.42 15.30
C LEU A 300 -4.41 0.41 15.26
N GLN A 301 -4.61 -0.21 14.11
CA GLN A 301 -5.49 -1.37 13.93
C GLN A 301 -4.72 -2.44 13.19
N ARG A 302 -4.69 -3.66 13.74
CA ARG A 302 -4.03 -4.80 13.11
C ARG A 302 -4.80 -5.17 11.83
N ILE A 303 -4.06 -5.44 10.76
CA ILE A 303 -4.59 -5.91 9.48
C ILE A 303 -3.98 -7.27 9.16
N THR A 304 -4.53 -7.95 8.16
CA THR A 304 -3.87 -9.14 7.62
C THR A 304 -2.54 -8.76 7.00
N SER A 305 -1.60 -9.68 7.13
CA SER A 305 -0.21 -9.52 6.75
C SER A 305 -0.08 -9.62 5.22
N PRO A 306 0.23 -8.54 4.48
CA PRO A 306 0.53 -8.63 3.05
C PRO A 306 1.75 -9.54 2.79
N ILE A 307 2.73 -9.51 3.70
CA ILE A 307 3.87 -10.43 3.72
C ILE A 307 3.94 -11.06 5.10
N ARG A 308 3.83 -12.38 5.20
CA ARG A 308 3.90 -13.08 6.50
C ARG A 308 5.33 -13.04 7.04
N ALA A 309 5.55 -12.25 8.07
CA ALA A 309 6.85 -12.16 8.75
C ALA A 309 7.20 -13.46 9.48
N LEU A 310 8.50 -13.76 9.53
CA LEU A 310 9.10 -14.64 10.52
C LEU A 310 9.58 -13.75 11.68
N ASP A 311 9.21 -14.12 12.91
CA ASP A 311 9.57 -13.40 14.14
C ASP A 311 10.18 -14.41 15.11
N ASP A 312 11.42 -14.19 15.51
CA ASP A 312 12.12 -14.98 16.54
C ASP A 312 12.07 -14.31 17.93
N GLY A 313 11.33 -13.20 18.06
CA GLY A 313 11.22 -12.37 19.24
C GLY A 313 12.26 -11.25 19.34
N LYS A 314 13.23 -11.17 18.40
CA LYS A 314 14.27 -10.15 18.34
C LYS A 314 14.36 -9.45 16.98
N GLU A 315 14.30 -10.20 15.88
CA GLU A 315 14.38 -9.69 14.51
C GLU A 315 13.14 -10.07 13.70
N VAL A 316 12.75 -9.17 12.80
CA VAL A 316 11.66 -9.41 11.83
C VAL A 316 12.30 -9.71 10.49
N GLU A 317 12.03 -10.90 9.96
CA GLU A 317 12.38 -11.27 8.60
C GLU A 317 11.15 -11.37 7.71
N LEU A 318 11.25 -10.84 6.49
CA LEU A 318 10.17 -10.89 5.52
C LEU A 318 10.57 -11.75 4.32
N PRO A 319 9.80 -12.80 3.99
CA PRO A 319 9.99 -13.55 2.75
C PRO A 319 9.44 -12.74 1.58
N VAL A 320 10.32 -12.27 0.70
CA VAL A 320 9.94 -11.54 -0.52
C VAL A 320 10.55 -12.19 -1.75
N SER A 321 10.04 -11.82 -2.92
CA SER A 321 10.50 -12.39 -4.18
C SER A 321 10.61 -11.35 -5.27
N PHE A 322 11.65 -11.44 -6.08
CA PHE A 322 11.82 -10.58 -7.24
C PHE A 322 12.25 -11.40 -8.45
N ARG A 323 11.97 -10.88 -9.65
CA ARG A 323 12.46 -11.48 -10.88
C ARG A 323 13.93 -11.12 -11.06
N PHE A 324 14.77 -12.12 -11.29
CA PHE A 324 16.16 -11.88 -11.64
C PHE A 324 16.24 -11.15 -12.99
N ASP A 325 16.86 -9.97 -12.95
CA ASP A 325 17.26 -9.20 -14.11
C ASP A 325 18.75 -8.88 -13.98
N ARG A 326 19.54 -9.23 -15.00
CA ARG A 326 20.99 -9.02 -14.96
C ARG A 326 21.34 -7.54 -14.93
N LYS A 327 20.53 -6.67 -15.56
CA LYS A 327 20.74 -5.22 -15.57
C LYS A 327 20.67 -4.58 -14.18
N MET A 328 20.03 -5.25 -13.22
CA MET A 328 19.99 -4.83 -11.82
C MET A 328 21.34 -5.00 -11.12
N PHE A 329 22.14 -5.98 -11.55
CA PHE A 329 23.37 -6.39 -10.88
C PHE A 329 24.64 -5.93 -11.59
N GLU A 330 24.61 -5.85 -12.93
CA GLU A 330 25.79 -5.62 -13.78
C GLU A 330 25.54 -4.41 -14.70
N GLU A 331 26.61 -3.68 -15.03
CA GLU A 331 26.54 -2.68 -16.10
C GLU A 331 26.51 -3.36 -17.47
N GLU A 332 25.96 -2.69 -18.49
CA GLU A 332 25.88 -3.28 -19.83
C GLU A 332 27.25 -3.64 -20.41
N GLU A 333 28.29 -2.88 -20.04
CA GLU A 333 29.69 -3.12 -20.42
C GLU A 333 30.28 -4.40 -19.82
N ASP A 334 29.77 -4.86 -18.67
CA ASP A 334 30.25 -6.07 -18.00
C ASP A 334 29.58 -7.34 -18.57
N HIS A 335 28.50 -7.21 -19.35
CA HIS A 335 27.79 -8.35 -19.93
C HIS A 335 28.61 -9.15 -20.95
N SER A 336 29.54 -8.49 -21.64
CA SER A 336 30.43 -9.11 -22.64
C SER A 336 31.69 -9.73 -22.02
N ARG A 337 31.93 -9.50 -20.73
CA ARG A 337 33.13 -9.99 -20.03
C ARG A 337 32.97 -11.45 -19.59
N PRO A 338 34.10 -12.18 -19.45
CA PRO A 338 34.17 -13.45 -18.74
C PRO A 338 33.54 -13.34 -17.34
N ARG A 339 32.88 -14.41 -16.86
CA ARG A 339 32.07 -14.40 -15.61
C ARG A 339 32.84 -13.96 -14.38
N ASP A 340 34.09 -14.37 -14.29
CA ASP A 340 35.06 -14.08 -13.24
C ASP A 340 35.55 -12.62 -13.26
N GLU A 341 35.37 -11.91 -14.37
CA GLU A 341 35.76 -10.50 -14.53
C GLU A 341 34.57 -9.53 -14.45
N ARG A 342 33.33 -10.05 -14.36
CA ARG A 342 32.13 -9.20 -14.28
C ARG A 342 32.04 -8.52 -12.93
N ARG A 343 31.82 -7.21 -12.98
CA ARG A 343 31.68 -6.39 -11.77
C ARG A 343 30.22 -6.25 -11.39
N ILE A 344 29.96 -6.41 -10.10
CA ILE A 344 28.64 -6.14 -9.51
C ILE A 344 28.58 -4.66 -9.15
N LYS A 345 27.46 -4.00 -9.48
CA LYS A 345 27.21 -2.60 -9.11
C LYS A 345 27.33 -2.40 -7.60
N ALA A 346 27.76 -1.22 -7.17
CA ALA A 346 27.84 -0.90 -5.74
C ALA A 346 26.45 -0.67 -5.10
N ASN A 347 25.45 -0.33 -5.90
CA ASN A 347 24.11 0.10 -5.46
C ASN A 347 23.00 -0.86 -5.92
N VAL A 348 23.27 -2.17 -5.89
CA VAL A 348 22.28 -3.19 -6.24
C VAL A 348 21.11 -3.15 -5.26
N HIS A 349 19.91 -3.08 -5.81
CA HIS A 349 18.67 -3.11 -5.06
C HIS A 349 17.56 -3.69 -5.92
N PHE A 350 16.53 -4.23 -5.28
CA PHE A 350 15.26 -4.50 -5.93
C PHE A 350 14.15 -3.69 -5.29
N TRP A 351 12.99 -3.67 -5.95
CA TRP A 351 11.80 -3.00 -5.46
C TRP A 351 10.72 -4.01 -5.11
N ASP A 352 10.12 -3.84 -3.94
CA ASP A 352 8.95 -4.57 -3.48
C ASP A 352 7.77 -3.59 -3.28
N GLU A 353 6.56 -4.01 -3.63
CA GLU A 353 5.38 -3.13 -3.61
C GLU A 353 4.95 -2.71 -2.20
N VAL A 354 5.33 -3.49 -1.18
CA VAL A 354 4.90 -3.30 0.20
C VAL A 354 6.00 -2.66 1.03
N ILE A 355 7.25 -3.07 0.81
CA ILE A 355 8.42 -2.60 1.59
C ILE A 355 9.39 -1.69 0.82
N GLY A 356 9.11 -1.42 -0.45
CA GLY A 356 9.84 -0.45 -1.26
C GLY A 356 11.21 -0.93 -1.69
N LYS A 357 12.18 -0.01 -1.69
CA LYS A 357 13.57 -0.29 -2.08
C LYS A 357 14.23 -1.22 -1.06
N VAL A 358 14.81 -2.31 -1.54
CA VAL A 358 15.56 -3.29 -0.73
C VAL A 358 17.00 -3.35 -1.23
N ASP A 359 17.95 -3.03 -0.35
CA ASP A 359 19.38 -3.15 -0.65
C ASP A 359 19.79 -4.63 -0.74
N ILE A 360 20.61 -4.98 -1.74
CA ILE A 360 21.21 -6.32 -1.83
C ILE A 360 22.69 -6.16 -1.49
N PRO A 361 23.17 -6.67 -0.34
CA PRO A 361 24.58 -6.55 -0.03
C PRO A 361 25.43 -7.33 -1.05
N HIS A 362 26.71 -6.95 -1.14
CA HIS A 362 27.58 -7.39 -2.23
C HIS A 362 27.74 -8.93 -2.26
N ARG A 363 27.86 -9.56 -1.09
CA ARG A 363 28.00 -11.02 -0.97
C ARG A 363 26.78 -11.76 -1.54
N GLU A 364 25.59 -11.34 -1.16
CA GLU A 364 24.32 -11.91 -1.64
C GLU A 364 24.13 -11.62 -3.12
N SER A 365 24.57 -10.45 -3.60
CA SER A 365 24.53 -10.10 -5.02
C SER A 365 25.37 -11.05 -5.87
N LEU A 366 26.61 -11.32 -5.46
CA LEU A 366 27.48 -12.30 -6.11
C LEU A 366 26.84 -13.70 -6.12
N GLN A 367 26.32 -14.14 -4.97
CA GLN A 367 25.65 -15.43 -4.84
C GLN A 367 24.44 -15.53 -5.79
N ILE A 368 23.65 -14.47 -5.92
CA ILE A 368 22.47 -14.43 -6.79
C ILE A 368 22.89 -14.56 -8.26
N VAL A 369 23.86 -13.77 -8.70
CA VAL A 369 24.32 -13.76 -10.09
C VAL A 369 24.94 -15.10 -10.47
N GLN A 370 25.85 -15.64 -9.64
CA GLN A 370 26.52 -16.92 -9.90
C GLN A 370 25.51 -18.08 -10.05
N ASN A 371 24.55 -18.18 -9.13
CA ASN A 371 23.54 -19.23 -9.20
C ASN A 371 22.57 -19.01 -10.38
N ALA A 372 22.18 -17.77 -10.67
CA ALA A 372 21.33 -17.49 -11.82
C ALA A 372 22.02 -17.85 -13.15
N ASP A 373 23.33 -17.61 -13.24
CA ASP A 373 24.17 -17.97 -14.38
C ASP A 373 24.29 -19.49 -14.56
N HIS A 374 24.47 -20.22 -13.46
CA HIS A 374 24.50 -21.69 -13.47
C HIS A 374 23.15 -22.28 -13.91
N ILE A 375 22.04 -21.80 -13.33
CA ILE A 375 20.69 -22.22 -13.72
C ILE A 375 20.41 -21.96 -15.21
N ARG A 376 20.87 -20.82 -15.75
CA ARG A 376 20.68 -20.48 -17.16
C ARG A 376 21.41 -21.45 -18.09
N ASP A 377 22.63 -21.85 -17.73
CA ASP A 377 23.40 -22.82 -18.52
C ASP A 377 22.72 -24.18 -18.55
N GLU A 378 22.28 -24.67 -17.39
CA GLU A 378 21.70 -26.01 -17.26
C GLU A 378 20.30 -26.12 -17.85
N THR A 379 19.47 -25.09 -17.67
CA THR A 379 18.02 -25.21 -17.92
C THR A 379 17.52 -24.39 -19.10
N ARG A 380 18.38 -23.55 -19.72
CA ARG A 380 18.02 -22.56 -20.76
C ARG A 380 16.79 -21.70 -20.40
N ARG A 381 16.53 -21.51 -19.10
CA ARG A 381 15.33 -20.80 -18.61
C ARG A 381 15.45 -19.30 -18.81
N ARG A 382 14.42 -18.70 -19.41
CA ARG A 382 14.31 -17.25 -19.62
C ARG A 382 13.90 -16.48 -18.36
N THR A 383 13.28 -17.13 -17.37
CA THR A 383 12.75 -16.46 -16.17
C THR A 383 13.16 -17.21 -14.91
N ILE A 384 13.84 -16.48 -14.02
CA ILE A 384 14.27 -16.94 -12.71
C ILE A 384 13.66 -15.98 -11.68
N ILE A 385 12.94 -16.52 -10.72
CA ILE A 385 12.41 -15.79 -9.56
C ILE A 385 13.32 -16.10 -8.39
N VAL A 386 13.88 -15.08 -7.76
CA VAL A 386 14.70 -15.21 -6.56
C VAL A 386 13.80 -14.97 -5.35
N LYS A 387 13.77 -15.90 -4.41
CA LYS A 387 13.15 -15.67 -3.10
C LYS A 387 14.23 -15.41 -2.08
N VAL A 388 14.02 -14.39 -1.27
CA VAL A 388 14.97 -13.93 -0.26
C VAL A 388 14.23 -13.67 1.05
N TYR A 389 14.97 -13.73 2.14
CA TYR A 389 14.55 -13.14 3.40
C TYR A 389 15.23 -11.79 3.54
N VAL A 390 14.44 -10.78 3.87
CA VAL A 390 14.93 -9.42 4.09
C VAL A 390 14.71 -9.03 5.54
N LYS A 391 15.60 -8.19 6.05
CA LYS A 391 15.51 -7.63 7.39
C LYS A 391 15.81 -6.15 7.41
N LEU A 392 15.44 -5.49 8.50
CA LEU A 392 15.72 -4.07 8.70
C LEU A 392 17.23 -3.82 8.68
N VAL A 393 17.68 -2.73 8.04
CA VAL A 393 19.09 -2.32 8.05
C VAL A 393 19.52 -1.86 9.44
N ASP A 394 20.73 -2.21 9.88
CA ASP A 394 21.15 -1.98 11.27
C ASP A 394 21.15 -0.50 11.67
N ASN A 395 21.47 0.40 10.73
CA ASN A 395 21.49 1.85 10.94
C ASN A 395 20.18 2.55 10.54
N TYR A 396 19.04 1.86 10.57
CA TYR A 396 17.74 2.41 10.16
C TYR A 396 17.36 3.71 10.90
N ILE A 397 17.71 3.85 12.18
CA ILE A 397 17.43 5.06 12.97
C ILE A 397 18.20 6.26 12.43
N GLU A 398 19.50 6.08 12.19
CA GLU A 398 20.38 7.12 11.64
C GLU A 398 19.89 7.54 10.24
N ARG A 399 19.62 6.55 9.37
CA ARG A 399 19.03 6.81 8.04
C ARG A 399 17.73 7.62 8.17
N ALA A 400 16.82 7.23 9.07
CA ALA A 400 15.54 7.90 9.26
C ALA A 400 15.67 9.33 9.83
N GLN A 401 16.73 9.61 10.58
CA GLN A 401 17.01 10.94 11.13
C GLN A 401 17.67 11.90 10.13
N MET A 402 18.37 11.37 9.13
CA MET A 402 19.09 12.20 8.15
C MET A 402 18.27 12.44 6.87
N VAL A 403 17.40 11.49 6.52
CA VAL A 403 16.73 11.50 5.22
C VAL A 403 15.30 12.02 5.34
N LYS A 404 14.95 12.99 4.47
CA LYS A 404 13.57 13.50 4.35
C LYS A 404 12.69 12.61 3.48
N ASP A 405 13.29 11.97 2.49
CA ASP A 405 12.65 11.04 1.56
C ASP A 405 12.56 9.62 2.18
N PRO A 406 11.35 9.08 2.39
CA PRO A 406 11.20 7.73 2.89
C PRO A 406 11.55 6.63 1.87
N MET A 407 11.93 6.98 0.64
CA MET A 407 12.31 6.03 -0.41
C MET A 407 13.75 5.50 -0.35
N VAL A 408 14.46 5.75 0.74
CA VAL A 408 15.70 5.04 1.03
C VAL A 408 15.41 3.59 1.41
N ALA A 409 16.37 2.72 1.12
CA ALA A 409 16.26 1.33 1.52
C ALA A 409 16.37 1.20 3.04
N PHE A 410 15.28 0.76 3.67
CA PHE A 410 15.26 0.41 5.09
C PHE A 410 15.37 -1.09 5.31
N PHE A 411 15.27 -1.89 4.26
CA PHE A 411 15.46 -3.33 4.28
C PHE A 411 16.68 -3.72 3.45
N LYS A 412 17.36 -4.76 3.90
CA LYS A 412 18.42 -5.43 3.16
C LYS A 412 18.13 -6.92 3.04
N VAL A 413 18.59 -7.54 1.96
CA VAL A 413 18.64 -9.00 1.87
C VAL A 413 19.51 -9.54 3.00
N HIS A 414 18.97 -10.47 3.78
CA HIS A 414 19.70 -11.19 4.82
C HIS A 414 20.26 -12.50 4.28
N HIS A 415 19.43 -13.28 3.58
CA HIS A 415 19.88 -14.50 2.91
C HIS A 415 18.94 -14.90 1.77
N VAL A 416 19.50 -15.64 0.81
CA VAL A 416 18.77 -16.17 -0.35
C VAL A 416 18.10 -17.48 0.03
N ARG A 417 16.77 -17.53 -0.08
CA ARG A 417 16.00 -18.76 0.18
C ARG A 417 16.17 -19.76 -0.97
N GLY A 418 16.17 -19.27 -2.20
CA GLY A 418 16.38 -20.10 -3.38
C GLY A 418 15.82 -19.51 -4.66
N PHE A 419 15.98 -20.28 -5.73
CA PHE A 419 15.59 -19.90 -7.08
C PHE A 419 14.37 -20.70 -7.52
N TYR A 420 13.44 -20.04 -8.17
CA TYR A 420 12.12 -20.55 -8.53
C TYR A 420 11.82 -20.23 -9.99
N ASN A 421 11.00 -21.05 -10.63
CA ASN A 421 10.47 -20.73 -11.95
C ASN A 421 9.19 -19.89 -11.86
N LYS A 422 8.67 -19.45 -13.02
CA LYS A 422 7.41 -18.69 -13.11
C LYS A 422 6.16 -19.41 -12.55
N ARG A 423 6.22 -20.74 -12.36
CA ARG A 423 5.17 -21.55 -11.75
C ARG A 423 5.42 -21.78 -10.25
N ASN A 424 6.30 -21.00 -9.64
CA ASN A 424 6.67 -21.09 -8.23
C ASN A 424 7.26 -22.45 -7.81
N ARG A 425 7.76 -23.25 -8.76
CA ARG A 425 8.49 -24.49 -8.45
C ARG A 425 9.96 -24.16 -8.21
N MET A 426 10.51 -24.70 -7.12
CA MET A 426 11.91 -24.54 -6.78
C MET A 426 12.79 -25.16 -7.88
N ILE A 427 13.82 -24.42 -8.28
CA ILE A 427 14.86 -24.83 -9.21
C ILE A 427 16.08 -25.31 -8.42
N GLN A 428 16.50 -24.47 -7.46
CA GLN A 428 17.69 -24.68 -6.66
C GLN A 428 17.43 -24.11 -5.25
N ASN A 429 17.71 -24.92 -4.24
CA ASN A 429 17.73 -24.49 -2.85
C ASN A 429 19.13 -23.97 -2.51
N VAL A 430 19.21 -22.82 -1.84
CA VAL A 430 20.49 -22.21 -1.45
C VAL A 430 20.85 -22.52 0.00
N LEU A 431 19.86 -22.93 0.82
CA LEU A 431 20.06 -23.27 2.23
C LEU A 431 20.84 -24.59 2.47
N ASN A 432 21.31 -25.26 1.41
CA ASN A 432 22.11 -26.48 1.48
C ASN A 432 23.61 -26.26 1.16
N PHE A 433 24.07 -25.02 1.06
CA PHE A 433 25.50 -24.68 0.93
C PHE A 433 25.94 -23.78 2.10
N ASN A 434 26.19 -24.41 3.24
CA ASN A 434 27.09 -23.91 4.28
C ASN A 434 27.93 -25.08 4.79
#